data_AF-A0A2U2MXV0-F1
#
_entry.id   AF-A0A2U2MXV0-F1
#
_cell.length_a   1.000
_cell.length_b   1.000
_cell.length_c   1.000
_cell.angle_alpha   90.00
_cell.angle_beta   90.00
_cell.angle_gamma   90.00
#
_symmetry.space_group_name_H-M   'P 1'
#
loop_
_entity.id
_entity.type
_entity.pdbx_description
1 polymer ?
#
loop_
_entity_poly.entity_id
_entity_poly.type
_entity_poly.pdbx_seq_one_letter_code
_entity_poly.pdbx_strand_id
1 'polypeptide(L)'
;MTVRDAAEGVGVRVDTAFRSRHRFLQAAVACQPRGVSGVLQVGETCLPDSKKGQRCPGRKGKKRGGEGSGRRRGDWVPVLVGRGRGLPATNDRVREAMNGEAVTDALRQVVAPGGQTLVCTDGHSAFLRLQSAPGVATRTFVASCHGHVRNRAHHVQTANQYHGTLRGWIPVALRGAATKYLPRHLGWMRLMSWAGRGARPREIVASALGRQVINR
;
A
#
# COMPACT_ATOMS: atom_id res chain seq x y z
N MET A 1 -17.50 -5.78 5.04
CA MET A 1 -17.98 -5.91 6.42
C MET A 1 -17.52 -4.72 7.25
N THR A 2 -18.46 -3.96 7.82
CA THR A 2 -18.13 -2.83 8.71
C THR A 2 -17.69 -3.34 10.09
N VAL A 3 -17.28 -2.45 11.01
CA VAL A 3 -16.99 -2.86 12.40
C VAL A 3 -18.26 -3.33 13.11
N ARG A 4 -19.40 -2.71 12.79
CA ARG A 4 -20.69 -3.01 13.46
C ARG A 4 -21.17 -4.39 13.06
N ASP A 5 -21.20 -4.69 11.76
CA ASP A 5 -21.59 -6.01 11.26
C ASP A 5 -20.68 -7.10 11.84
N ALA A 6 -19.37 -6.84 11.97
CA ALA A 6 -18.43 -7.77 12.58
C ALA A 6 -18.66 -7.97 14.08
N ALA A 7 -19.06 -6.91 14.79
CA ALA A 7 -19.35 -6.95 16.22
C ALA A 7 -20.63 -7.76 16.48
N GLU A 8 -21.66 -7.53 15.68
CA GLU A 8 -22.92 -8.26 15.70
C GLU A 8 -22.71 -9.75 15.38
N GLY A 9 -22.00 -10.06 14.29
CA GLY A 9 -21.79 -11.44 13.86
C GLY A 9 -20.95 -12.30 14.82
N VAL A 10 -20.19 -11.68 15.74
CA VAL A 10 -19.37 -12.39 16.75
C VAL A 10 -19.90 -12.16 18.17
N GLY A 11 -20.99 -11.42 18.35
CA GLY A 11 -21.59 -11.17 19.67
C GLY A 11 -20.71 -10.35 20.63
N VAL A 12 -19.96 -9.37 20.13
CA VAL A 12 -19.08 -8.50 20.94
C VAL A 12 -19.45 -7.03 20.82
N ARG A 13 -18.99 -6.21 21.76
CA ARG A 13 -19.12 -4.74 21.66
C ARG A 13 -18.38 -4.22 20.42
N VAL A 14 -18.92 -3.16 19.80
CA VAL A 14 -18.31 -2.49 18.63
C VAL A 14 -16.86 -2.05 18.91
N ASP A 15 -16.58 -1.54 20.10
CA ASP A 15 -15.22 -1.15 20.50
C ASP A 15 -14.26 -2.35 20.60
N THR A 16 -14.76 -3.49 21.07
CA THR A 16 -13.99 -4.74 21.13
C THR A 16 -13.66 -5.21 19.72
N ALA A 17 -14.64 -5.25 18.81
CA ALA A 17 -14.41 -5.60 17.41
C ALA A 17 -13.40 -4.66 16.73
N PHE A 18 -13.50 -3.35 17.00
CA PHE A 18 -12.57 -2.35 16.49
C PHE A 18 -11.12 -2.60 16.97
N ARG A 19 -10.94 -2.80 18.27
CA ARG A 19 -9.63 -3.09 18.88
C ARG A 19 -9.05 -4.40 18.35
N SER A 20 -9.86 -5.46 18.30
CA SER A 20 -9.45 -6.78 17.80
C SER A 20 -8.99 -6.72 16.35
N ARG A 21 -9.72 -6.01 15.47
CA ARG A 21 -9.29 -5.79 14.08
C ARG A 21 -7.89 -5.21 14.02
N HIS A 22 -7.63 -4.14 14.77
CA HIS A 22 -6.32 -3.49 14.73
C HIS A 22 -5.21 -4.33 15.34
N ARG A 23 -5.50 -5.14 16.36
CA ARG A 23 -4.57 -6.11 16.94
C ARG A 23 -4.22 -7.21 15.93
N PHE A 24 -5.21 -7.78 15.24
CA PHE A 24 -5.00 -8.85 14.28
C PHE A 24 -4.20 -8.39 13.05
N LEU A 25 -4.40 -7.15 12.63
CA LEU A 25 -3.71 -6.58 11.47
C LEU A 25 -2.31 -6.04 11.78
N GLN A 26 -1.91 -5.96 13.05
CA GLN A 26 -0.65 -5.34 13.44
C GLN A 26 0.56 -6.08 12.85
N ALA A 27 0.58 -7.40 12.96
CA ALA A 27 1.67 -8.22 12.44
C ALA A 27 1.69 -8.30 10.90
N ALA A 28 0.53 -8.18 10.24
CA ALA A 28 0.43 -8.19 8.78
C ALA A 28 1.21 -7.03 8.12
N VAL A 29 1.44 -5.92 8.84
CA VAL A 29 2.24 -4.77 8.36
C VAL A 29 3.64 -5.20 7.93
N ALA A 30 4.25 -6.13 8.67
CA ALA A 30 5.60 -6.62 8.42
C ALA A 30 5.69 -7.69 7.32
N CYS A 31 4.55 -8.26 6.89
CA CYS A 31 4.49 -9.27 5.82
C CYS A 31 4.71 -8.64 4.44
N GLN A 32 5.94 -8.22 4.18
CA GLN A 32 6.41 -7.58 2.95
C GLN A 32 7.26 -8.57 2.15
N PRO A 33 7.23 -8.52 0.82
CA PRO A 33 7.99 -9.44 0.01
C PRO A 33 9.47 -9.11 0.09
N ARG A 34 10.29 -10.14 -0.07
CA ARG A 34 11.74 -10.02 -0.20
C ARG A 34 12.19 -10.70 -1.49
N GLY A 35 13.14 -10.10 -2.20
CA GLY A 35 13.75 -10.72 -3.38
C GLY A 35 12.77 -11.09 -4.50
N VAL A 36 11.86 -10.19 -4.85
CA VAL A 36 10.90 -10.36 -5.96
C VAL A 36 11.65 -10.37 -7.29
N SER A 37 11.84 -11.54 -7.86
CA SER A 37 12.40 -11.70 -9.21
C SER A 37 11.37 -11.39 -10.30
N GLY A 38 11.83 -11.11 -11.53
CA GLY A 38 10.98 -10.75 -12.66
C GLY A 38 10.67 -9.26 -12.70
N VAL A 39 9.44 -8.88 -13.07
CA VAL A 39 9.09 -7.46 -13.26
C VAL A 39 8.37 -6.91 -12.02
N LEU A 40 9.00 -5.93 -11.36
CA LEU A 40 8.42 -5.20 -10.24
C LEU A 40 7.93 -3.84 -10.72
N GLN A 41 6.61 -3.64 -10.74
CA GLN A 41 6.03 -2.33 -11.08
C GLN A 41 5.91 -1.49 -9.82
N VAL A 42 6.52 -0.32 -9.81
CA VAL A 42 6.56 0.57 -8.67
C VAL A 42 5.91 1.89 -9.03
N GLY A 43 5.12 2.40 -8.09
CA GLY A 43 4.56 3.74 -8.15
C GLY A 43 4.17 4.20 -6.75
N GLU A 44 3.53 5.34 -6.71
CA GLU A 44 3.09 6.01 -5.51
C GLU A 44 1.63 6.45 -5.65
N THR A 45 0.97 6.56 -4.52
CA THR A 45 -0.33 7.20 -4.45
C THR A 45 -0.44 8.00 -3.17
N CYS A 46 -1.25 9.04 -3.18
CA CYS A 46 -1.57 9.81 -1.99
C CYS A 46 -3.01 9.52 -1.55
N LEU A 47 -3.21 9.36 -0.25
CA LEU A 47 -4.53 9.27 0.37
C LEU A 47 -4.78 10.52 1.23
N PRO A 48 -6.03 11.03 1.30
CA PRO A 48 -6.33 12.17 2.18
C PRO A 48 -6.01 11.85 3.64
N ASP A 49 -5.36 12.78 4.33
CA ASP A 49 -5.04 12.64 5.74
C ASP A 49 -6.31 12.70 6.62
N SER A 50 -6.58 11.59 7.30
CA SER A 50 -7.77 11.42 8.15
C SER A 50 -7.36 11.31 9.61
N LYS A 51 -7.58 12.38 10.37
CA LYS A 51 -7.37 12.42 11.83
C LYS A 51 -8.59 11.91 12.62
N LYS A 52 -9.42 11.08 12.02
CA LYS A 52 -10.62 10.51 12.66
C LYS A 52 -10.25 9.81 13.97
N GLY A 53 -10.97 10.13 15.05
CA GLY A 53 -10.71 9.57 16.38
C GLY A 53 -9.34 9.95 16.98
N GLN A 54 -8.79 11.11 16.59
CA GLN A 54 -7.63 11.73 17.22
C GLN A 54 -8.04 13.06 17.88
N ARG A 55 -7.41 13.39 19.01
CA ARG A 55 -7.51 14.75 19.57
C ARG A 55 -6.54 15.63 18.78
N CYS A 56 -7.05 16.68 18.14
CA CYS A 56 -6.26 17.64 17.38
C CYS A 56 -6.54 19.06 17.91
N PRO A 57 -5.82 19.52 18.94
CA PRO A 57 -5.96 20.88 19.47
C PRO A 57 -5.80 21.91 18.34
N GLY A 58 -6.66 22.93 18.30
CA GLY A 58 -6.61 23.99 17.29
C GLY A 58 -7.17 23.63 15.90
N ARG A 59 -7.49 22.37 15.61
CA ARG A 59 -8.12 21.97 14.34
C ARG A 59 -9.65 21.91 14.47
N LYS A 60 -10.37 22.64 13.63
CA LYS A 60 -11.83 22.50 13.52
C LYS A 60 -12.20 21.07 13.11
N GLY A 61 -13.09 20.44 13.87
CA GLY A 61 -13.63 19.12 13.55
C GLY A 61 -14.36 19.16 12.20
N LYS A 62 -14.19 18.11 11.37
CA LYS A 62 -14.95 17.95 10.13
C LYS A 62 -16.01 16.87 10.32
N LYS A 63 -17.27 17.15 9.96
CA LYS A 63 -18.39 16.17 10.05
C LYS A 63 -18.28 15.04 9.01
N ARG A 64 -17.64 15.29 7.86
CA ARG A 64 -17.40 14.32 6.78
C ARG A 64 -15.97 14.44 6.27
N GLY A 65 -15.48 13.43 5.54
CA GLY A 65 -14.31 13.60 4.71
C GLY A 65 -14.62 14.69 3.68
N GLY A 66 -13.86 15.77 3.67
CA GLY A 66 -13.97 16.80 2.64
C GLY A 66 -13.02 16.48 1.50
N GLU A 67 -13.35 16.91 0.29
CA GLU A 67 -12.36 17.09 -0.77
C GLU A 67 -11.27 18.01 -0.22
N GLY A 68 -10.04 17.49 -0.11
CA GLY A 68 -8.90 18.34 0.21
C GLY A 68 -8.76 19.35 -0.91
N SER A 69 -8.78 20.65 -0.60
CA SER A 69 -8.49 21.69 -1.58
C SER A 69 -6.98 21.72 -1.85
N GLY A 70 -6.57 21.05 -2.93
CA GLY A 70 -5.20 21.07 -3.43
C GLY A 70 -4.21 20.10 -2.76
N ARG A 71 -2.98 20.11 -3.26
CA ARG A 71 -1.86 19.28 -2.77
C ARG A 71 -1.05 20.01 -1.69
N ARG A 72 -1.70 20.47 -0.62
CA ARG A 72 -0.95 21.06 0.51
C ARG A 72 -0.21 19.97 1.27
N ARG A 73 1.04 20.25 1.65
CA ARG A 73 1.85 19.36 2.47
C ARG A 73 1.14 19.10 3.81
N GLY A 74 0.96 17.84 4.16
CA GLY A 74 0.27 17.43 5.40
C GLY A 74 -1.21 17.06 5.24
N ASP A 75 -1.85 17.41 4.12
CA ASP A 75 -3.23 16.97 3.82
C ASP A 75 -3.29 15.60 3.15
N TRP A 76 -2.13 15.06 2.79
CA TRP A 76 -1.99 13.82 2.03
C TRP A 76 -0.95 12.92 2.68
N VAL A 77 -1.25 11.63 2.71
CA VAL A 77 -0.38 10.58 3.20
C VAL A 77 0.11 9.77 1.99
N PRO A 78 1.40 9.86 1.63
CA PRO A 78 1.93 9.11 0.51
C PRO A 78 2.11 7.63 0.87
N VAL A 79 1.82 6.80 -0.11
CA VAL A 79 1.95 5.35 -0.07
C VAL A 79 2.78 4.93 -1.27
N LEU A 80 3.95 4.36 -0.99
CA LEU A 80 4.75 3.65 -1.99
C LEU A 80 4.12 2.27 -2.22
N VAL A 81 4.03 1.84 -3.47
CA VAL A 81 3.52 0.53 -3.87
C VAL A 81 4.47 -0.10 -4.87
N GLY A 82 4.87 -1.34 -4.63
CA GLY A 82 5.56 -2.21 -5.57
C GLY A 82 4.78 -3.50 -5.79
N ARG A 83 4.39 -3.82 -7.02
CA ARG A 83 3.65 -5.05 -7.38
C ARG A 83 4.46 -5.89 -8.36
N GLY A 84 4.67 -7.16 -8.04
CA GLY A 84 5.24 -8.11 -8.99
C GLY A 84 4.24 -8.41 -10.11
N ARG A 85 4.63 -8.26 -11.38
CA ARG A 85 3.76 -8.58 -12.52
C ARG A 85 3.55 -10.07 -12.63
N GLY A 86 2.28 -10.51 -12.65
CA GLY A 86 1.94 -11.93 -12.65
C GLY A 86 2.23 -12.65 -11.33
N LEU A 87 2.69 -11.93 -10.30
CA LEU A 87 3.02 -12.47 -8.99
C LEU A 87 2.01 -11.99 -7.94
N PRO A 88 1.76 -12.79 -6.88
CA PRO A 88 0.93 -12.36 -5.77
C PRO A 88 1.59 -11.31 -4.87
N ALA A 89 2.89 -11.05 -5.06
CA ALA A 89 3.70 -10.18 -4.23
C ALA A 89 3.32 -8.70 -4.38
N THR A 90 2.91 -8.04 -3.27
CA THR A 90 3.01 -6.57 -3.15
C THR A 90 3.81 -6.14 -1.96
N ASN A 91 4.71 -5.20 -2.24
CA ASN A 91 5.21 -4.25 -1.28
C ASN A 91 4.27 -3.03 -1.24
N ASP A 92 3.96 -2.57 -0.04
CA ASP A 92 3.38 -1.23 0.13
C ASP A 92 3.85 -0.64 1.46
N ARG A 93 4.06 0.68 1.49
CA ARG A 93 4.53 1.39 2.69
C ARG A 93 3.95 2.79 2.72
N VAL A 94 3.37 3.16 3.86
CA VAL A 94 3.14 4.56 4.18
C VAL A 94 4.49 5.25 4.36
N ARG A 95 4.65 6.43 3.78
CA ARG A 95 5.85 7.26 3.95
C ARG A 95 5.46 8.63 4.50
N GLU A 96 6.40 9.28 5.17
CA GLU A 96 6.26 10.69 5.57
C GLU A 96 6.66 11.63 4.44
N ALA A 97 7.62 11.19 3.61
CA ALA A 97 8.08 11.87 2.41
C ALA A 97 8.41 10.87 1.29
N MET A 98 8.14 11.29 0.06
CA MET A 98 8.53 10.58 -1.16
C MET A 98 9.81 11.22 -1.71
N ASN A 99 10.96 10.80 -1.19
CA ASN A 99 12.27 11.21 -1.69
C ASN A 99 13.07 10.00 -2.19
N GLY A 100 14.10 10.24 -3.00
CA GLY A 100 14.85 9.19 -3.67
C GLY A 100 15.50 8.17 -2.74
N GLU A 101 16.06 8.63 -1.62
CA GLU A 101 16.70 7.77 -0.62
C GLU A 101 15.69 6.88 0.09
N ALA A 102 14.61 7.48 0.59
CA ALA A 102 13.50 6.80 1.24
C ALA A 102 12.90 5.67 0.39
N VAL A 103 12.70 5.94 -0.91
CA VAL A 103 12.15 4.98 -1.86
C VAL A 103 13.16 3.87 -2.16
N THR A 104 14.42 4.23 -2.39
CA THR A 104 15.47 3.26 -2.69
C THR A 104 15.66 2.28 -1.53
N ASP A 105 15.72 2.79 -0.29
CA ASP A 105 15.85 1.95 0.90
C ASP A 105 14.63 1.03 1.10
N ALA A 106 13.42 1.54 0.86
CA ALA A 106 12.19 0.75 0.97
C ALA A 106 12.13 -0.41 -0.03
N LEU A 107 12.75 -0.25 -1.20
CA LEU A 107 12.76 -1.25 -2.27
C LEU A 107 13.99 -2.16 -2.22
N ARG A 108 15.07 -1.79 -1.52
CA ARG A 108 16.31 -2.56 -1.44
C ARG A 108 16.09 -4.04 -1.07
N GLN A 109 15.24 -4.31 -0.08
CA GLN A 109 14.93 -5.69 0.32
C GLN A 109 13.93 -6.39 -0.60
N VAL A 110 13.16 -5.63 -1.37
CA VAL A 110 12.09 -6.13 -2.25
C VAL A 110 12.68 -6.59 -3.58
N VAL A 111 13.70 -5.90 -4.09
CA VAL A 111 14.39 -6.26 -5.33
C VAL A 111 15.28 -7.47 -5.07
N ALA A 112 15.23 -8.47 -5.95
CA ALA A 112 16.15 -9.61 -5.92
C ALA A 112 17.57 -9.17 -6.31
N PRO A 113 18.61 -9.69 -5.64
CA PRO A 113 19.99 -9.37 -5.97
C PRO A 113 20.37 -9.90 -7.37
N GLY A 114 21.48 -9.41 -7.92
CA GLY A 114 22.05 -9.96 -9.15
C GLY A 114 21.27 -9.64 -10.43
N GLY A 115 20.48 -8.56 -10.45
CA GLY A 115 19.77 -8.12 -11.66
C GLY A 115 18.57 -8.98 -12.08
N GLN A 116 18.11 -9.87 -11.19
CA GLN A 116 16.95 -10.75 -11.45
C GLN A 116 15.61 -9.99 -11.46
N THR A 117 15.61 -8.75 -10.99
CA THR A 117 14.43 -7.88 -10.95
C THR A 117 14.57 -6.73 -11.93
N LEU A 118 13.61 -6.58 -12.84
CA LEU A 118 13.39 -5.38 -13.63
C LEU A 118 12.35 -4.50 -12.92
N VAL A 119 12.77 -3.33 -12.43
CA VAL A 119 11.89 -2.35 -11.81
C VAL A 119 11.30 -1.42 -12.89
N CYS A 120 9.98 -1.38 -13.00
CA CYS A 120 9.26 -0.47 -13.89
C CYS A 120 8.66 0.70 -13.09
N THR A 121 8.90 1.95 -13.49
CA THR A 121 8.39 3.15 -12.81
C THR A 121 7.71 4.12 -13.78
N ASP A 122 6.86 5.03 -13.29
CA ASP A 122 6.10 6.01 -14.10
C ASP A 122 6.81 7.37 -14.31
N GLY A 123 8.07 7.47 -13.86
CA GLY A 123 8.92 8.64 -14.05
C GLY A 123 8.81 9.70 -12.96
N HIS A 124 8.13 9.41 -11.85
CA HIS A 124 8.18 10.31 -10.69
C HIS A 124 9.63 10.50 -10.21
N SER A 125 10.00 11.75 -9.89
CA SER A 125 11.36 12.14 -9.47
C SER A 125 11.92 11.36 -8.26
N ALA A 126 11.05 10.80 -7.42
CA ALA A 126 11.42 10.00 -6.26
C ALA A 126 12.02 8.64 -6.67
N PHE A 127 11.88 8.22 -7.93
CA PHE A 127 12.46 6.99 -8.45
C PHE A 127 13.78 7.21 -9.20
N LEU A 128 14.22 8.45 -9.42
CA LEU A 128 15.46 8.74 -10.17
C LEU A 128 16.69 8.13 -9.50
N ARG A 129 16.79 8.22 -8.16
CA ARG A 129 17.90 7.61 -7.41
C ARG A 129 17.94 6.09 -7.52
N LEU A 130 16.78 5.45 -7.69
CA LEU A 130 16.70 4.00 -7.87
C LEU A 130 17.28 3.57 -9.23
N GLN A 131 17.14 4.39 -10.27
CA GLN A 131 17.69 4.11 -11.60
C GLN A 131 19.22 4.07 -11.58
N SER A 132 19.85 4.90 -10.76
CA SER A 132 21.31 4.95 -10.59
C SER A 132 21.83 3.97 -9.54
N ALA A 133 20.94 3.20 -8.89
CA ALA A 133 21.35 2.27 -7.84
C ALA A 133 22.03 1.03 -8.45
N PRO A 134 23.23 0.65 -7.96
CA PRO A 134 23.95 -0.50 -8.49
C PRO A 134 23.16 -1.79 -8.26
N GLY A 135 23.13 -2.66 -9.28
CA GLY A 135 22.47 -3.96 -9.21
C GLY A 135 20.95 -3.96 -9.40
N VAL A 136 20.33 -2.82 -9.70
CA VAL A 136 18.89 -2.70 -9.96
C VAL A 136 18.66 -2.33 -11.43
N ALA A 137 18.19 -3.29 -12.22
CA ALA A 137 17.74 -2.98 -13.58
C ALA A 137 16.44 -2.17 -13.49
N THR A 138 16.46 -0.90 -13.93
CA THR A 138 15.29 -0.02 -13.87
C THR A 138 14.91 0.43 -15.27
N ARG A 139 13.60 0.47 -15.56
CA ARG A 139 13.05 1.03 -16.79
C ARG A 139 11.90 1.96 -16.46
N THR A 140 12.00 3.19 -16.94
CA THR A 140 10.97 4.20 -16.71
C THR A 140 10.08 4.33 -17.94
N PHE A 141 8.77 4.42 -17.70
CA PHE A 141 7.78 4.62 -18.73
C PHE A 141 6.95 5.86 -18.38
N VAL A 142 7.13 6.92 -19.16
CA VAL A 142 6.34 8.15 -19.05
C VAL A 142 5.36 8.20 -20.21
N ALA A 143 4.05 8.04 -19.95
CA ALA A 143 3.04 7.93 -21.00
C ALA A 143 3.01 9.15 -21.96
N SER A 144 3.28 10.35 -21.44
CA SER A 144 3.36 11.58 -22.26
C SER A 144 4.57 11.63 -23.18
N CYS A 145 5.70 11.02 -22.80
CA CYS A 145 6.92 11.00 -23.61
C CYS A 145 7.00 9.80 -24.56
N HIS A 146 6.36 8.68 -24.20
CA HIS A 146 6.50 7.40 -24.91
C HIS A 146 5.22 6.97 -25.67
N GLY A 147 4.16 7.79 -25.63
CA GLY A 147 2.85 7.50 -26.23
C GLY A 147 2.05 6.43 -25.47
N HIS A 148 0.84 6.12 -25.95
CA HIS A 148 0.09 4.95 -25.49
C HIS A 148 0.91 3.67 -25.73
N VAL A 149 0.88 2.75 -24.76
CA VAL A 149 1.74 1.54 -24.65
C VAL A 149 1.90 0.79 -25.98
N ARG A 150 2.87 1.19 -26.81
CA ARG A 150 3.26 0.47 -28.03
C ARG A 150 4.10 -0.76 -27.71
N ASN A 151 4.83 -0.72 -26.60
CA ASN A 151 5.59 -1.85 -26.08
C ASN A 151 4.92 -2.38 -24.80
N ARG A 152 4.08 -3.42 -24.93
CA ARG A 152 3.33 -4.05 -23.82
C ARG A 152 4.23 -4.62 -22.71
N ALA A 153 5.54 -4.68 -22.91
CA ALA A 153 6.48 -5.28 -21.98
C ALA A 153 6.81 -4.40 -20.76
N HIS A 154 6.67 -3.06 -20.82
CA HIS A 154 7.14 -2.14 -19.77
C HIS A 154 6.09 -1.08 -19.44
N HIS A 155 5.29 -1.32 -18.38
CA HIS A 155 4.25 -0.43 -17.89
C HIS A 155 4.05 -0.61 -16.38
N VAL A 156 3.36 0.32 -15.72
CA VAL A 156 3.05 0.29 -14.27
C VAL A 156 1.57 0.02 -13.95
N GLN A 157 0.82 -0.55 -14.91
CA GLN A 157 -0.64 -0.71 -14.81
C GLN A 157 -1.09 -1.55 -13.61
N THR A 158 -0.33 -2.56 -13.19
CA THR A 158 -0.68 -3.41 -12.04
C THR A 158 -0.52 -2.63 -10.73
N ALA A 159 0.51 -1.77 -10.62
CA ALA A 159 0.63 -0.84 -9.50
C ALA A 159 -0.52 0.18 -9.52
N ASN A 160 -0.86 0.74 -10.68
CA ASN A 160 -1.98 1.68 -10.83
C ASN A 160 -3.35 1.07 -10.50
N GLN A 161 -3.58 -0.20 -10.86
CA GLN A 161 -4.77 -0.93 -10.46
C GLN A 161 -4.86 -1.03 -8.93
N TYR A 162 -3.74 -1.39 -8.27
CA TYR A 162 -3.66 -1.43 -6.81
C TYR A 162 -3.95 -0.04 -6.20
N HIS A 163 -3.42 1.04 -6.77
CA HIS A 163 -3.71 2.41 -6.35
C HIS A 163 -5.22 2.71 -6.43
N GLY A 164 -5.86 2.35 -7.55
CA GLY A 164 -7.29 2.52 -7.74
C GLY A 164 -8.11 1.78 -6.68
N THR A 165 -7.79 0.51 -6.43
CA THR A 165 -8.45 -0.28 -5.38
C THR A 165 -8.25 0.35 -4.01
N LEU A 166 -7.05 0.83 -3.68
CA LEU A 166 -6.78 1.48 -2.40
C LEU A 166 -7.58 2.77 -2.22
N ARG A 167 -7.62 3.62 -3.26
CA ARG A 167 -8.37 4.89 -3.27
C ARG A 167 -9.88 4.70 -3.27
N GLY A 168 -10.41 3.59 -3.78
CA GLY A 168 -11.82 3.24 -3.60
C GLY A 168 -12.08 2.68 -2.20
N TRP A 169 -11.20 1.81 -1.70
CA TRP A 169 -11.48 1.04 -0.50
C TRP A 169 -11.37 1.84 0.81
N ILE A 170 -10.27 2.59 1.01
CA ILE A 170 -10.07 3.34 2.27
C ILE A 170 -11.09 4.48 2.47
N PRO A 171 -11.32 5.35 1.46
CA PRO A 171 -12.24 6.47 1.60
C PRO A 171 -13.71 6.03 1.54
N VAL A 172 -14.07 5.14 0.59
CA VAL A 172 -15.48 4.77 0.36
C VAL A 172 -15.89 3.61 1.26
N ALA A 173 -15.29 2.43 1.09
CA ALA A 173 -15.73 1.23 1.80
C ALA A 173 -15.46 1.29 3.31
N LEU A 174 -14.33 1.85 3.74
CA LEU A 174 -14.01 2.07 5.16
C LEU A 174 -14.46 3.44 5.69
N ARG A 175 -15.19 4.23 4.88
CA ARG A 175 -15.75 5.54 5.23
C ARG A 175 -14.72 6.50 5.83
N GLY A 176 -13.59 6.64 5.15
CA GLY A 176 -12.49 7.52 5.54
C GLY A 176 -11.84 7.10 6.85
N ALA A 177 -11.30 5.88 6.90
CA ALA A 177 -10.58 5.36 8.07
C ALA A 177 -9.41 6.29 8.47
N ALA A 178 -9.05 6.29 9.75
CA ALA A 178 -7.99 7.14 10.27
C ALA A 178 -6.62 6.72 9.70
N THR A 179 -5.85 7.68 9.19
CA THR A 179 -4.56 7.41 8.54
C THR A 179 -3.49 6.88 9.50
N LYS A 180 -3.63 7.09 10.81
CA LYS A 180 -2.79 6.42 11.82
C LYS A 180 -2.85 4.89 11.77
N TYR A 181 -3.91 4.33 11.18
CA TYR A 181 -4.06 2.88 10.98
C TYR A 181 -3.81 2.43 9.54
N LEU A 182 -3.43 3.35 8.64
CA LEU A 182 -3.21 3.05 7.23
C LEU A 182 -2.22 1.89 7.01
N PRO A 183 -1.08 1.78 7.73
CA PRO A 183 -0.19 0.62 7.57
C PRO A 183 -0.90 -0.72 7.82
N ARG A 184 -1.80 -0.77 8.81
CA ARG A 184 -2.59 -1.97 9.15
C ARG A 184 -3.63 -2.27 8.07
N HIS A 185 -4.25 -1.23 7.51
CA HIS A 185 -5.18 -1.39 6.40
C HIS A 185 -4.49 -1.87 5.12
N LEU A 186 -3.28 -1.39 4.84
CA LEU A 186 -2.50 -1.90 3.72
C LEU A 186 -2.16 -3.40 3.91
N GLY A 187 -1.72 -3.80 5.11
CA GLY A 187 -1.53 -5.22 5.44
C GLY A 187 -2.80 -6.05 5.26
N TRP A 188 -3.95 -5.50 5.65
CA TRP A 188 -5.25 -6.12 5.41
C TRP A 188 -5.56 -6.27 3.91
N MET A 189 -5.30 -5.25 3.09
CA MET A 189 -5.50 -5.33 1.64
C MET A 189 -4.65 -6.43 1.01
N ARG A 190 -3.40 -6.59 1.45
CA ARG A 190 -2.55 -7.70 1.00
C ARG A 190 -3.10 -9.05 1.39
N LEU A 191 -3.58 -9.20 2.63
CA LEU A 191 -4.24 -10.42 3.08
C LEU A 191 -5.47 -10.72 2.22
N MET A 192 -6.31 -9.74 1.92
CA MET A 192 -7.54 -9.94 1.13
C MET A 192 -7.29 -10.23 -0.35
N SER A 193 -6.18 -9.73 -0.92
CA SER A 193 -5.85 -9.88 -2.35
C SER A 193 -4.80 -10.96 -2.63
N TRP A 194 -4.34 -11.67 -1.59
CA TRP A 194 -3.30 -12.67 -1.70
C TRP A 194 -3.66 -13.78 -2.69
N ALA A 195 -2.78 -14.04 -3.65
CA ALA A 195 -2.97 -15.04 -4.71
C ALA A 195 -4.32 -14.94 -5.46
N GLY A 196 -4.92 -13.74 -5.52
CA GLY A 196 -6.18 -13.48 -6.22
C GLY A 196 -7.44 -13.99 -5.50
N ARG A 197 -7.30 -14.76 -4.41
CA ARG A 197 -8.42 -15.32 -3.64
C ARG A 197 -8.50 -14.81 -2.21
N GLY A 198 -7.43 -14.21 -1.72
CA GLY A 198 -7.27 -13.81 -0.32
C GLY A 198 -6.74 -14.93 0.56
N ALA A 199 -6.14 -14.54 1.69
CA ALA A 199 -5.68 -15.45 2.73
C ALA A 199 -6.88 -16.11 3.42
N ARG A 200 -6.74 -17.40 3.73
CA ARG A 200 -7.75 -18.18 4.43
C ARG A 200 -7.88 -17.72 5.88
N PRO A 201 -9.03 -17.96 6.55
CA PRO A 201 -9.22 -17.57 7.96
C PRO A 201 -8.08 -18.04 8.89
N ARG A 202 -7.64 -19.29 8.75
CA ARG A 202 -6.50 -19.84 9.50
C ARG A 202 -5.18 -19.12 9.25
N GLU A 203 -4.96 -18.62 8.03
CA GLU A 203 -3.77 -17.85 7.66
C GLU A 203 -3.84 -16.44 8.25
N ILE A 204 -5.03 -15.83 8.28
CA ILE A 204 -5.24 -14.53 8.92
C ILE A 204 -4.95 -14.63 10.43
N VAL A 205 -5.42 -15.68 11.10
CA VAL A 205 -5.11 -15.94 12.52
C VAL A 205 -3.61 -16.19 12.70
N ALA A 206 -2.98 -17.01 11.87
CA ALA A 206 -1.53 -17.22 11.92
C ALA A 206 -0.74 -15.92 11.69
N SER A 207 -1.22 -15.03 10.80
CA SER A 207 -0.65 -13.70 10.59
C SER A 207 -0.76 -12.85 11.85
N ALA A 208 -1.92 -12.85 12.51
CA ALA A 208 -2.12 -12.14 13.77
C ALA A 208 -1.18 -12.62 14.89
N LEU A 209 -0.74 -13.87 14.83
CA LEU A 209 0.26 -14.47 15.72
C LEU A 209 1.73 -14.21 15.29
N GLY A 210 1.95 -13.38 14.26
CA GLY A 210 3.29 -12.99 13.81
C GLY A 210 3.86 -13.83 12.67
N ARG A 211 3.14 -14.82 12.15
CA ARG A 211 3.64 -15.66 11.04
C ARG A 211 3.46 -14.97 9.69
N GLN A 212 4.51 -14.97 8.87
CA GLN A 212 4.40 -14.49 7.49
C GLN A 212 3.65 -15.53 6.63
N VAL A 213 2.42 -15.20 6.26
CA VAL A 213 1.51 -16.07 5.47
C VAL A 213 1.30 -15.60 4.04
N ILE A 214 1.66 -14.36 3.77
CA ILE A 214 1.62 -13.71 2.46
C ILE A 214 3.00 -13.15 2.14
N ASN A 215 3.25 -12.87 0.87
CA ASN A 215 4.54 -12.38 0.38
C ASN A 215 5.70 -13.27 0.84
N ARG A 216 5.52 -14.58 0.76
CA ARG A 216 6.58 -15.56 1.03
C ARG A 216 7.54 -15.65 -0.14
#